data_AF-A0A329LPT6-F1
#
_entry.id   AF-A0A329LPT6-F1
#
_cell.length_a   1.000
_cell.length_b   1.000
_cell.length_c   1.000
_cell.angle_alpha   90.00
_cell.angle_beta   90.00
_cell.angle_gamma   90.00
#
_symmetry.space_group_name_H-M   'P 1'
#
loop_
_entity.id
_entity.type
_entity.pdbx_description
1 polymer ?
#
loop_
_entity_poly.entity_id
_entity_poly.type
_entity_poly.pdbx_seq_one_letter_code
_entity_poly.pdbx_strand_id
1 'polypeptide(L)'
;MTQAIEITRGEGPISAYKALSRHQRLWVRGLGPSYFTKLMYFAGYDAKPYLSQPLIMDDNVIAGLIKVTGHPWEALGEHYSRYLDLAKDWAYEFATEPDVIERRLFALGS
;
A
#
# COMPACT_ATOMS: atom_id res chain seq x y z
N MET A 1 -8.31 -16.23 2.63
CA MET A 1 -6.99 -15.57 2.70
C MET A 1 -6.08 -16.00 1.57
N THR A 2 -6.02 -17.28 1.21
CA THR A 2 -5.27 -17.77 0.03
C THR A 2 -5.59 -16.98 -1.26
N GLN A 3 -6.87 -16.73 -1.55
CA GLN A 3 -7.26 -15.91 -2.72
C GLN A 3 -6.73 -14.47 -2.70
N ALA A 4 -6.61 -13.85 -1.52
CA ALA A 4 -6.05 -12.50 -1.43
C ALA A 4 -4.57 -12.49 -1.81
N ILE A 5 -3.82 -13.49 -1.32
CA ILE A 5 -2.41 -13.71 -1.67
C ILE A 5 -2.26 -13.96 -3.18
N GLU A 6 -3.11 -14.81 -3.75
CA GLU A 6 -3.12 -15.10 -5.19
C GLU A 6 -3.36 -13.84 -6.02
N ILE A 7 -4.33 -13.00 -5.65
CA ILE A 7 -4.59 -11.73 -6.36
C ILE A 7 -3.40 -10.78 -6.20
N THR A 8 -2.86 -10.61 -4.97
CA THR A 8 -1.72 -9.72 -4.74
C THR A 8 -0.51 -10.12 -5.59
N ARG A 9 -0.19 -11.42 -5.67
CA ARG A 9 0.95 -11.93 -6.46
C ARG A 9 0.65 -12.04 -7.95
N GLY A 10 -0.61 -12.25 -8.32
CA GLY A 10 -1.06 -12.55 -9.67
C GLY A 10 -1.38 -11.29 -10.47
N GLU A 11 -2.26 -10.45 -9.91
CA GLU A 11 -2.87 -9.28 -10.52
C GLU A 11 -2.31 -7.96 -9.96
N GLY A 12 -1.70 -7.99 -8.78
CA GLY A 12 -1.01 -6.84 -8.18
C GLY A 12 -1.77 -6.21 -7.01
N PRO A 13 -1.15 -5.19 -6.38
CA PRO A 13 -1.65 -4.62 -5.14
C PRO A 13 -2.97 -3.86 -5.30
N ILE A 14 -3.22 -3.21 -6.44
CA ILE A 14 -4.44 -2.43 -6.67
C ILE A 14 -5.67 -3.34 -6.73
N SER A 15 -5.58 -4.45 -7.48
CA SER A 15 -6.64 -5.46 -7.54
C SER A 15 -6.91 -6.08 -6.18
N ALA A 16 -5.85 -6.36 -5.40
CA ALA A 16 -5.98 -6.90 -4.06
C ALA A 16 -6.65 -5.90 -3.10
N TYR A 17 -6.23 -4.63 -3.11
CA TYR A 17 -6.85 -3.57 -2.29
C TYR A 17 -8.34 -3.46 -2.58
N LYS A 18 -8.73 -3.43 -3.85
CA LYS A 18 -10.13 -3.41 -4.27
C LYS A 18 -10.88 -4.64 -3.77
N ALA A 19 -10.32 -5.84 -3.89
CA ALA A 19 -10.99 -7.07 -3.45
C ALA A 19 -11.19 -7.14 -1.93
N LEU A 20 -10.25 -6.59 -1.14
CA LEU A 20 -10.25 -6.61 0.33
C LEU A 20 -11.04 -5.45 0.97
N SER A 21 -11.35 -4.42 0.20
CA SER A 21 -12.08 -3.24 0.65
C SER A 21 -13.49 -3.57 1.17
N ARG A 22 -14.05 -2.69 2.00
CA ARG A 22 -15.36 -2.91 2.65
C ARG A 22 -16.46 -3.23 1.62
N HIS A 23 -17.27 -4.25 1.91
CA HIS A 23 -18.34 -4.74 1.04
C HIS A 23 -17.89 -5.31 -0.32
N GLN A 24 -16.60 -5.63 -0.48
CA GLN A 24 -16.06 -6.26 -1.68
C GLN A 24 -15.88 -7.77 -1.48
N ARG A 25 -15.56 -8.47 -2.58
CA ARG A 25 -15.55 -9.94 -2.69
C ARG A 25 -14.80 -10.66 -1.55
N LEU A 26 -13.68 -10.11 -1.10
CA LEU A 26 -12.80 -10.70 -0.08
C LEU A 26 -12.81 -9.92 1.24
N TRP A 27 -13.82 -9.06 1.46
CA TRP A 27 -13.92 -8.27 2.67
C TRP A 27 -14.00 -9.15 3.91
N VAL A 28 -13.16 -8.85 4.90
CA VAL A 28 -13.20 -9.47 6.24
C VAL A 28 -13.56 -8.40 7.26
N ARG A 29 -14.61 -8.66 8.04
CA ARG A 29 -15.03 -7.76 9.12
C ARG A 29 -13.89 -7.61 10.14
N GLY A 30 -13.55 -6.37 10.47
CA GLY A 30 -12.46 -6.06 11.41
C GLY A 30 -11.07 -5.95 10.77
N LEU A 31 -10.92 -6.36 9.51
CA LEU A 31 -9.66 -6.21 8.76
C LEU A 31 -9.72 -4.95 7.90
N GLY A 32 -9.36 -3.81 8.51
CA GLY A 32 -9.28 -2.53 7.81
C GLY A 32 -8.05 -2.41 6.88
N PRO A 33 -7.99 -1.35 6.05
CA PRO A 33 -6.88 -1.11 5.11
C PRO A 33 -5.49 -1.14 5.71
N SER A 34 -5.30 -0.52 6.87
CA SER A 34 -4.04 -0.50 7.61
C SER A 34 -3.52 -1.91 7.95
N TYR A 35 -4.41 -2.91 8.07
CA TYR A 35 -4.06 -4.29 8.35
C TYR A 35 -3.91 -5.13 7.08
N PHE A 36 -4.84 -5.01 6.12
CA PHE A 36 -4.75 -5.86 4.93
C PHE A 36 -3.60 -5.43 4.00
N THR A 37 -3.17 -4.17 4.02
CA THR A 37 -1.98 -3.74 3.27
C THR A 37 -0.70 -4.35 3.84
N LYS A 38 -0.63 -4.64 5.15
CA LYS A 38 0.45 -5.44 5.76
C LYS A 38 0.46 -6.88 5.25
N LEU A 39 -0.72 -7.51 5.17
CA LEU A 39 -0.84 -8.83 4.55
C LEU A 39 -0.36 -8.79 3.09
N MET A 40 -0.78 -7.79 2.31
CA MET A 40 -0.38 -7.63 0.91
C MET A 40 1.13 -7.43 0.76
N TYR A 41 1.74 -6.59 1.59
CA TYR A 41 3.19 -6.36 1.62
C TYR A 41 3.94 -7.68 1.76
N PHE A 42 3.68 -8.44 2.83
CA PHE A 42 4.41 -9.70 3.07
C PHE A 42 4.06 -10.80 2.06
N ALA A 43 2.83 -10.83 1.54
CA ALA A 43 2.41 -11.83 0.56
C ALA A 43 2.97 -11.57 -0.85
N GLY A 44 3.12 -10.30 -1.21
CA GLY A 44 3.45 -9.85 -2.56
C GLY A 44 4.83 -9.23 -2.72
N TYR A 45 5.62 -9.12 -1.66
CA TYR A 45 7.00 -8.63 -1.73
C TYR A 45 7.78 -9.40 -2.80
N ASP A 46 8.40 -8.66 -3.71
CA ASP A 46 9.20 -9.18 -4.83
C ASP A 46 8.52 -10.29 -5.66
N ALA A 47 7.17 -10.32 -5.69
CA ALA A 47 6.45 -11.40 -6.37
C ALA A 47 6.61 -11.36 -7.89
N LYS A 48 6.60 -10.15 -8.48
CA LYS A 48 6.71 -9.90 -9.93
C LYS A 48 7.34 -8.53 -10.20
N PRO A 49 8.49 -8.43 -10.89
CA PRO A 49 9.18 -7.14 -11.13
C PRO A 49 8.39 -6.11 -11.94
N TYR A 50 7.41 -6.54 -12.73
CA TYR A 50 6.58 -5.68 -13.58
C TYR A 50 5.29 -5.21 -12.92
N LEU A 51 4.99 -5.67 -11.71
CA LEU A 51 3.89 -5.15 -10.89
C LEU A 51 4.45 -4.19 -9.85
N SER A 52 3.68 -3.16 -9.48
CA SER A 52 4.04 -2.30 -8.35
C SER A 52 4.20 -3.15 -7.09
N GLN A 53 5.27 -2.92 -6.35
CA GLN A 53 5.47 -3.54 -5.04
C GLN A 53 4.35 -3.12 -4.10
N PRO A 54 3.64 -4.07 -3.44
CA PRO A 54 2.68 -3.71 -2.41
C PRO A 54 3.41 -3.03 -1.25
N LEU A 55 2.95 -1.84 -0.87
CA LEU A 55 3.39 -1.12 0.32
C LEU A 55 2.30 -1.10 1.38
N ILE A 56 2.71 -0.92 2.63
CA ILE A 56 1.84 -0.71 3.78
C ILE A 56 1.34 0.74 3.76
N MET A 57 0.03 0.91 3.97
CA MET A 57 -0.60 2.22 4.13
C MET A 57 -1.46 2.19 5.38
N ASP A 58 -0.82 2.42 6.54
CA ASP A 58 -1.49 2.60 7.82
C ASP A 58 -1.56 4.08 8.22
N ASP A 59 -2.14 4.34 9.39
CA ASP A 59 -2.47 5.69 9.85
C ASP A 59 -1.22 6.58 9.99
N ASN A 60 -0.07 5.99 10.34
CA ASN A 60 1.20 6.71 10.42
C ASN A 60 1.74 7.06 9.04
N VAL A 61 1.64 6.15 8.06
CA VAL A 61 1.99 6.44 6.66
C VAL A 61 1.08 7.54 6.10
N ILE A 62 -0.23 7.47 6.37
CA ILE A 62 -1.20 8.51 5.97
C ILE A 62 -0.83 9.86 6.59
N ALA A 63 -0.55 9.91 7.90
CA ALA A 63 -0.11 11.13 8.58
C ALA A 63 1.20 11.67 7.99
N GLY A 64 2.15 10.80 7.68
CA GLY A 64 3.39 11.13 6.99
C GLY A 64 3.15 11.76 5.62
N LEU A 65 2.28 11.16 4.80
CA LEU A 65 1.87 11.66 3.49
C LEU A 65 1.23 13.05 3.59
N ILE A 66 0.29 13.25 4.52
CA ILE A 66 -0.34 14.56 4.77
C ILE A 66 0.73 15.61 5.10
N LYS A 67 1.67 15.26 5.99
CA LYS A 67 2.74 16.17 6.44
C LYS A 67 3.68 16.59 5.30
N VAL A 68 4.06 15.66 4.43
CA VAL A 68 5.04 15.96 3.36
C VAL A 68 4.40 16.56 2.11
N THR A 69 3.15 16.21 1.77
CA THR A 69 2.50 16.74 0.57
C THR A 69 1.58 17.93 0.84
N GLY A 70 1.21 18.19 2.09
CA GLY A 70 0.25 19.26 2.44
C GLY A 70 -1.17 19.04 1.90
N HIS A 71 -1.52 17.80 1.54
CA HIS A 71 -2.82 17.43 0.96
C HIS A 71 -3.49 16.37 1.82
N PRO A 72 -4.84 16.28 1.80
CA PRO A 72 -5.53 15.20 2.49
C PRO A 72 -5.21 13.84 1.87
N TRP A 73 -5.05 12.83 2.72
CA TRP A 73 -4.89 11.43 2.36
C TRP A 73 -5.79 10.59 3.27
N GLU A 74 -6.31 9.50 2.71
CA GLU A 74 -7.30 8.62 3.35
C GLU A 74 -7.07 7.19 2.90
N ALA A 75 -7.52 6.22 3.68
CA ALA A 75 -7.43 4.80 3.37
C ALA A 75 -8.43 4.36 2.27
N LEU A 76 -8.30 4.96 1.08
CA LEU A 76 -9.10 4.71 -0.11
C LEU A 76 -8.24 4.09 -1.22
N GLY A 77 -8.86 3.30 -2.10
CA GLY A 77 -8.13 2.60 -3.17
C GLY A 77 -7.43 3.55 -4.15
N GLU A 78 -8.03 4.71 -4.44
CA GLU A 78 -7.42 5.74 -5.28
C GLU A 78 -6.18 6.37 -4.64
N HIS A 79 -6.24 6.64 -3.33
CA HIS A 79 -5.12 7.15 -2.56
C HIS A 79 -4.03 6.09 -2.40
N TYR A 80 -4.40 4.83 -2.23
CA TYR A 80 -3.44 3.73 -2.21
C TYR A 80 -2.69 3.61 -3.55
N SER A 81 -3.40 3.69 -4.68
CA SER A 81 -2.75 3.67 -6.00
C SER A 81 -1.77 4.83 -6.16
N ARG A 82 -2.24 6.05 -5.88
CA ARG A 82 -1.42 7.26 -5.94
C ARG A 82 -0.21 7.19 -5.02
N TYR A 83 -0.36 6.57 -3.84
CA TYR A 83 0.74 6.35 -2.91
C TYR A 83 1.81 5.43 -3.48
N LEU A 84 1.43 4.30 -4.11
CA LEU A 84 2.41 3.39 -4.72
C LEU A 84 3.20 4.07 -5.85
N ASP A 85 2.53 4.86 -6.68
CA ASP A 85 3.18 5.61 -7.76
C ASP A 85 4.13 6.66 -7.18
N LEU A 86 3.68 7.43 -6.19
CA LEU A 86 4.50 8.45 -5.53
C LEU A 86 5.73 7.86 -4.82
N ALA A 87 5.56 6.72 -4.14
CA ALA A 87 6.66 6.04 -3.48
C ALA A 87 7.69 5.52 -4.48
N LYS A 88 7.25 5.03 -5.64
CA LYS A 88 8.13 4.62 -6.73
C LYS A 88 8.90 5.80 -7.32
N ASP A 89 8.24 6.93 -7.54
CA ASP A 89 8.87 8.13 -8.09
C ASP A 89 9.91 8.70 -7.12
N TRP A 90 9.59 8.80 -5.83
CA TRP A 90 10.56 9.22 -4.80
C TRP A 90 11.70 8.22 -4.62
N ALA A 91 11.43 6.92 -4.69
CA ALA A 91 12.47 5.91 -4.63
C ALA A 91 13.49 6.09 -5.78
N TYR A 92 12.99 6.35 -6.99
CA TYR A 92 13.82 6.67 -8.13
C TYR A 92 14.63 7.97 -7.92
N GLU A 93 13.99 9.05 -7.48
CA GLU A 93 14.63 10.36 -7.24
C GLU A 93 15.74 10.29 -6.19
N PHE A 94 15.51 9.54 -5.10
CA PHE A 94 16.44 9.41 -3.98
C PHE A 94 17.40 8.22 -4.11
N ALA A 95 17.40 7.50 -5.24
CA ALA A 95 18.22 6.30 -5.48
C ALA A 95 18.09 5.27 -4.34
N THR A 96 16.86 4.94 -3.96
CA THR A 96 16.52 4.01 -2.88
C THR A 96 15.36 3.11 -3.31
N GLU A 97 14.92 2.21 -2.42
CA GLU A 97 13.77 1.33 -2.64
C GLU A 97 12.45 1.92 -2.15
N PRO A 98 11.29 1.56 -2.73
CA PRO A 98 9.98 2.04 -2.30
C PRO A 98 9.62 1.72 -0.84
N ASP A 99 10.11 0.60 -0.29
CA ASP A 99 9.90 0.22 1.11
C ASP A 99 10.68 1.13 2.09
N VAL A 100 11.81 1.70 1.67
CA VAL A 100 12.52 2.74 2.42
C VAL A 100 11.72 4.04 2.48
N ILE A 101 11.03 4.39 1.39
CA ILE A 101 10.12 5.55 1.34
C ILE A 101 8.93 5.34 2.28
N GLU A 102 8.28 4.19 2.24
CA GLU A 102 7.23 3.79 3.19
C GLU A 102 7.72 3.96 4.64
N ARG A 103 8.88 3.39 4.96
CA ARG A 103 9.48 3.47 6.30
C ARG A 103 9.71 4.92 6.73
N ARG A 104 10.13 5.78 5.81
CA ARG A 104 10.37 7.21 6.09
C ARG A 104 9.06 7.95 6.37
N LEU A 105 8.01 7.68 5.58
CA LEU A 105 6.68 8.25 5.80
C LEU A 105 6.10 7.83 7.14
N PHE A 106 6.19 6.54 7.47
CA PHE A 106 5.78 6.01 8.78
C PHE A 106 6.46 6.77 9.92
N ALA A 107 7.78 6.96 9.85
CA ALA A 107 8.54 7.69 10.88
C ALA A 107 8.18 9.18 10.97
N LEU A 108 7.72 9.80 9.88
CA LEU A 108 7.33 11.22 9.85
C LEU A 108 5.93 11.47 10.44
N GLY A 109 5.05 10.47 10.37
CA GLY A 109 3.70 10.50 10.92
C GLY A 109 3.55 9.84 12.29
N SER A 110 4.62 9.26 12.84
CA SER A 110 4.67 8.72 14.21
C SER A 110 4.90 9.81 15.26
#